data_AF-A0A848LJE5-F1
#
_entry.id   AF-A0A848LJE5-F1
#
_cell.length_a   1.000
_cell.length_b   1.000
_cell.length_c   1.000
_cell.angle_alpha   90.00
_cell.angle_beta   90.00
_cell.angle_gamma   90.00
#
_symmetry.space_group_name_H-M   'P 1'
#
loop_
_entity.id
_entity.type
_entity.pdbx_description
1 polymer ?
#
loop_
_entity_poly.entity_id
_entity_poly.type
_entity_poly.pdbx_seq_one_letter_code
_entity_poly.pdbx_strand_id
1 'polypeptide(L)'
;MKGVGVSRVRWCGLVLFLVAGVASAQGAGTGAFLRWDLEEAGPQPETVCQAVSVSWLDAKDRVLWTVPLPARMREVDREPCGCAPAGDGGVCVSELHAYRSRPRASVPPFVVGVLRKGDVLAVADMSGVLLLDVRSGKVLLDWEAPREPSPRLFVDEGRFTLEGTAGCTGSLARGRMLHRCGNRFVYFNGTAVALLQASPPGLEAAVRVEDAHLIPQRPSRVKARIPIGGGAFVLRGIVYLR
;
A
#
# COMPACT_ATOMS: atom_id res chain seq x y z
N MET A 1 12.15 -51.42 -35.78
CA MET A 1 12.63 -50.06 -36.18
C MET A 1 11.44 -49.11 -36.20
N LYS A 2 11.63 -47.87 -35.69
CA LYS A 2 10.71 -46.71 -35.65
C LYS A 2 9.63 -46.76 -34.56
N GLY A 3 9.44 -45.75 -33.71
CA GLY A 3 10.12 -44.46 -33.56
C GLY A 3 9.87 -43.87 -32.17
N VAL A 4 10.93 -43.32 -31.58
CA VAL A 4 10.93 -42.62 -30.29
C VAL A 4 10.37 -41.21 -30.53
N GLY A 5 9.25 -40.89 -29.89
CA GLY A 5 8.66 -39.56 -29.90
C GLY A 5 9.49 -38.59 -29.08
N VAL A 6 10.16 -37.65 -29.74
CA VAL A 6 10.89 -36.56 -29.09
C VAL A 6 9.89 -35.47 -28.72
N SER A 7 9.53 -35.40 -27.44
CA SER A 7 8.77 -34.26 -26.89
C SER A 7 9.63 -33.00 -26.93
N ARG A 8 9.18 -32.02 -27.71
CA ARG A 8 9.78 -30.68 -27.77
C ARG A 8 9.51 -29.96 -26.45
N VAL A 9 10.55 -29.72 -25.67
CA VAL A 9 10.54 -28.78 -24.54
C VAL A 9 10.37 -27.37 -25.11
N ARG A 10 9.17 -26.81 -24.95
CA ARG A 10 8.90 -25.39 -25.22
C ARG A 10 9.51 -24.57 -24.09
N TRP A 11 10.55 -23.82 -24.42
CA TRP A 11 11.06 -22.75 -23.57
C TRP A 11 10.03 -21.61 -23.57
N CYS A 12 9.24 -21.50 -22.50
CA CYS A 12 8.47 -20.28 -22.24
C CYS A 12 9.46 -19.19 -21.83
N GLY A 13 9.60 -18.18 -22.69
CA GLY A 13 10.42 -17.01 -22.43
C GLY A 13 10.00 -16.34 -21.13
N LEU A 14 10.96 -16.21 -20.22
CA LEU A 14 10.85 -15.41 -19.02
C LEU A 14 10.67 -13.94 -19.43
N VAL A 15 9.42 -13.47 -19.53
CA VAL A 15 9.12 -12.04 -19.68
C VAL A 15 9.29 -11.42 -18.30
N LEU A 16 10.47 -10.86 -18.07
CA LEU A 16 10.80 -10.10 -16.87
C LEU A 16 10.03 -8.77 -16.91
N PHE A 17 8.82 -8.75 -16.35
CA PHE A 17 8.13 -7.49 -16.07
C PHE A 17 8.87 -6.80 -14.92
N LEU A 18 9.76 -5.88 -15.28
CA LEU A 18 10.37 -4.91 -14.39
C LEU A 18 9.28 -3.90 -14.01
N VAL A 19 8.41 -4.28 -13.08
CA VAL A 19 7.52 -3.34 -12.41
C VAL A 19 8.41 -2.48 -11.53
N ALA A 20 8.83 -1.33 -12.07
CA ALA A 20 9.43 -0.25 -11.29
C ALA A 20 8.34 0.40 -10.43
N GLY A 21 7.78 -0.37 -9.49
CA GLY A 21 6.97 0.17 -8.42
C GLY A 21 7.89 1.03 -7.58
N VAL A 22 7.53 2.31 -7.43
CA VAL A 22 8.11 3.19 -6.43
C VAL A 22 7.60 2.75 -5.05
N ALA A 23 7.86 1.49 -4.68
CA ALA A 23 8.18 1.22 -3.31
C ALA A 23 9.43 2.06 -3.06
N SER A 24 9.33 3.06 -2.18
CA SER A 24 10.55 3.56 -1.56
C SER A 24 11.15 2.35 -0.86
N ALA A 25 12.02 1.62 -1.55
CA ALA A 25 12.87 0.63 -0.97
C ALA A 25 13.49 1.35 0.22
N GLN A 26 13.15 0.90 1.43
CA GLN A 26 13.93 1.23 2.60
C GLN A 26 15.33 0.76 2.22
N GLY A 27 16.17 1.68 1.75
CA GLY A 27 17.44 1.35 1.11
C GLY A 27 18.15 0.35 2.01
N ALA A 28 18.65 -0.75 1.44
CA ALA A 28 19.16 -1.94 2.12
C ALA A 28 20.09 -1.59 3.30
N GLY A 29 19.45 -1.23 4.39
CA GLY A 29 20.03 -0.33 5.37
C GLY A 29 20.03 -1.07 6.68
N THR A 30 21.13 -0.92 7.40
CA THR A 30 21.37 -1.43 8.75
C THR A 30 20.49 -0.74 9.79
N GLY A 31 19.30 -0.28 9.41
CA GLY A 31 18.35 0.41 10.26
C GLY A 31 17.28 -0.51 10.82
N ALA A 32 16.52 0.02 11.77
CA ALA A 32 15.28 -0.59 12.20
C ALA A 32 14.24 -0.56 11.07
N PHE A 33 13.41 -1.59 10.99
CA PHE A 33 12.39 -1.74 9.95
C PHE A 33 11.11 -2.39 10.49
N LEU A 34 10.02 -2.23 9.75
CA LEU A 34 8.73 -2.83 10.07
C LEU A 34 8.59 -4.18 9.35
N ARG A 35 8.30 -5.24 10.09
CA ARG A 35 7.94 -6.56 9.57
C ARG A 35 6.47 -6.81 9.83
N TRP A 36 5.73 -7.13 8.79
CA TRP A 36 4.40 -7.71 8.81
C TRP A 36 4.49 -9.21 9.11
N ASP A 37 3.77 -9.64 10.14
CA ASP A 37 3.58 -11.06 10.43
C ASP A 37 2.30 -11.52 9.73
N LEU A 38 2.42 -12.63 9.00
CA LEU A 38 1.37 -13.17 8.14
C LEU A 38 0.82 -14.46 8.73
N GLU A 39 -0.49 -14.64 8.66
CA GLU A 39 -1.16 -15.90 8.99
C GLU A 39 -1.77 -16.49 7.72
N GLU A 40 -1.72 -17.82 7.61
CA GLU A 40 -2.41 -18.57 6.57
C GLU A 40 -3.76 -19.05 7.12
N ALA A 41 -4.85 -18.66 6.48
CA ALA A 41 -6.20 -19.02 6.89
C ALA A 41 -6.91 -19.81 5.78
N GLY A 42 -7.68 -20.84 6.15
CA GLY A 42 -8.51 -21.62 5.23
C GLY A 42 -7.87 -22.92 4.70
N PRO A 43 -8.69 -23.87 4.21
CA PRO A 43 -8.23 -25.15 3.68
C PRO A 43 -7.52 -24.96 2.33
N GLN A 44 -6.55 -25.81 2.01
CA GLN A 44 -5.97 -25.83 0.66
C GLN A 44 -7.02 -26.30 -0.38
N PRO A 45 -7.05 -25.72 -1.60
CA PRO A 45 -6.14 -24.71 -2.16
C PRO A 45 -6.54 -23.25 -1.89
N GLU A 46 -7.60 -23.02 -1.11
CA GLU A 46 -8.19 -21.70 -0.80
C GLU A 46 -7.49 -20.95 0.33
N THR A 47 -6.28 -21.38 0.72
CA THR A 47 -5.52 -20.75 1.79
C THR A 47 -5.25 -19.29 1.43
N VAL A 48 -5.70 -18.36 2.28
CA VAL A 48 -5.50 -16.92 2.14
C VAL A 48 -4.48 -16.41 3.15
N CYS A 49 -3.70 -15.42 2.72
CA CYS A 49 -2.61 -14.85 3.51
C CYS A 49 -3.04 -13.49 4.01
N GLN A 50 -3.24 -13.39 5.31
CA GLN A 50 -3.64 -12.15 5.97
C GLN A 50 -2.50 -11.64 6.84
N ALA A 51 -2.26 -10.33 6.84
CA ALA A 51 -1.43 -9.75 7.89
C ALA A 51 -2.21 -9.74 9.21
N VAL A 52 -1.56 -10.12 10.30
CA VAL A 52 -2.18 -10.18 11.62
C VAL A 52 -1.56 -9.24 12.63
N SER A 53 -0.27 -8.94 12.46
CA SER A 53 0.46 -7.99 13.30
C SER A 53 1.57 -7.32 12.51
N VAL A 54 2.06 -6.21 13.07
CA VAL A 54 3.30 -5.57 12.65
C VAL A 54 4.28 -5.55 13.81
N SER A 55 5.52 -5.88 13.51
CA SER A 55 6.64 -5.93 14.44
C SER A 55 7.68 -4.91 14.01
N TRP A 56 8.22 -4.15 14.97
CA TRP A 56 9.35 -3.26 14.72
C TRP A 56 10.63 -3.93 15.14
N LEU A 57 11.55 -4.10 14.20
CA LEU A 57 12.81 -4.81 14.41
C LEU A 57 13.96 -3.82 14.34
N ASP A 58 14.99 -4.02 15.16
CA ASP A 58 16.22 -3.25 15.06
C ASP A 58 17.11 -3.71 13.88
N ALA A 59 18.32 -3.16 13.78
CA ALA A 59 19.29 -3.51 12.74
C ALA A 59 19.75 -4.99 12.75
N LYS A 60 19.55 -5.69 13.87
CA LYS A 60 19.98 -7.07 14.12
C LYS A 60 18.80 -8.04 14.13
N ASP A 61 17.67 -7.64 13.54
CA ASP A 61 16.43 -8.41 13.49
C ASP A 61 15.82 -8.75 14.86
N ARG A 62 16.18 -8.02 15.92
CA ARG A 62 15.54 -8.18 17.23
C ARG A 62 14.21 -7.43 17.24
N VAL A 63 13.14 -8.14 17.60
CA VAL A 63 11.81 -7.54 17.78
C VAL A 63 11.85 -6.62 19.01
N LEU A 64 11.60 -5.33 18.79
CA LEU A 64 11.49 -4.34 19.86
C LEU A 64 10.07 -4.28 20.41
N TRP A 65 9.08 -4.40 19.54
CA TRP A 65 7.66 -4.53 19.89
C TRP A 65 6.88 -5.16 18.73
N THR A 66 5.70 -5.69 19.08
CA THR A 66 4.72 -6.25 18.14
C THR A 66 3.35 -5.69 18.48
N VAL A 67 2.59 -5.30 17.45
CA VAL A 67 1.25 -4.73 17.58
C VAL A 67 0.30 -5.53 16.70
N PRO A 68 -0.80 -6.07 17.26
CA PRO A 68 -1.83 -6.70 16.43
C PRO A 68 -2.48 -5.65 15.52
N LEU A 69 -2.72 -6.02 14.27
CA LEU A 69 -3.41 -5.15 13.33
C LEU A 69 -4.90 -5.06 13.69
N PRO A 70 -5.52 -3.86 13.54
CA PRO A 70 -6.96 -3.69 13.69
C PRO A 70 -7.74 -4.66 12.79
N ALA A 71 -8.92 -5.10 13.23
CA ALA A 71 -9.74 -6.06 12.48
C ALA A 71 -9.96 -5.64 11.01
N ARG A 72 -10.23 -4.35 10.75
CA ARG A 72 -10.42 -3.84 9.39
C ARG A 72 -9.20 -4.01 8.47
N MET A 73 -7.98 -3.94 9.00
CA MET A 73 -6.76 -4.17 8.21
C MET A 73 -6.56 -5.66 7.94
N ARG A 74 -7.03 -6.53 8.84
CA ARG A 74 -6.97 -7.99 8.66
C ARG A 74 -8.01 -8.50 7.64
N GLU A 75 -9.16 -7.82 7.55
CA GLU A 75 -10.29 -8.25 6.71
C GLU A 75 -10.13 -7.91 5.23
N VAL A 76 -9.44 -6.82 4.90
CA VAL A 76 -9.29 -6.35 3.50
C VAL A 76 -8.28 -7.19 2.72
N ASP A 77 -7.40 -7.89 3.43
CA ASP A 77 -6.20 -8.52 2.86
C ASP A 77 -6.34 -10.05 2.73
N ARG A 78 -7.46 -10.51 2.19
CA ARG A 78 -7.63 -11.94 1.84
C ARG A 78 -7.15 -12.19 0.42
N GLU A 79 -5.84 -12.15 0.22
CA GLU A 79 -5.22 -12.62 -1.01
C GLU A 79 -4.88 -14.13 -0.91
N PRO A 80 -4.96 -14.90 -2.00
CA PRO A 80 -4.51 -16.29 -1.99
C PRO A 80 -3.03 -16.39 -1.55
N CYS A 81 -2.75 -17.18 -0.51
CA CYS A 81 -1.39 -17.52 -0.09
C CYS A 81 -0.64 -18.34 -1.12
N GLY A 82 -1.39 -19.18 -1.85
CA GLY A 82 -0.83 -20.20 -2.72
C GLY A 82 -0.51 -19.67 -4.10
N CYS A 83 0.64 -20.09 -4.64
CA CYS A 83 0.76 -20.28 -6.08
C CYS A 83 -0.15 -21.47 -6.42
N ALA A 84 -1.39 -21.24 -6.84
CA ALA A 84 -2.16 -22.35 -7.39
C ALA A 84 -1.43 -22.84 -8.66
N PRO A 85 -1.16 -24.14 -8.82
CA PRO A 85 -0.74 -24.69 -10.11
C PRO A 85 -1.96 -24.66 -11.04
N ALA A 86 -2.31 -23.47 -11.54
CA ALA A 86 -3.08 -23.38 -12.77
C ALA A 86 -2.15 -23.87 -13.88
N GLY A 87 -2.59 -24.87 -14.66
CA GLY A 87 -1.84 -25.40 -15.79
C GLY A 87 -1.15 -24.29 -16.58
N ASP A 88 0.14 -24.46 -16.83
CA ASP A 88 1.04 -23.59 -17.62
C ASP A 88 1.09 -22.08 -17.28
N GLY A 89 0.52 -21.63 -16.15
CA GLY A 89 0.44 -20.19 -15.87
C GLY A 89 0.06 -19.78 -14.45
N GLY A 90 0.36 -20.60 -13.44
CA GLY A 90 0.11 -20.25 -12.03
C GLY A 90 0.71 -18.89 -11.66
N VAL A 91 -0.16 -17.91 -11.38
CA VAL A 91 0.25 -16.61 -10.85
C VAL A 91 0.56 -16.81 -9.37
N CYS A 92 1.83 -17.07 -9.06
CA CYS A 92 2.31 -16.78 -7.73
C CYS A 92 2.02 -15.32 -7.42
N VAL A 93 1.54 -15.01 -6.22
CA VAL A 93 1.71 -13.65 -5.67
C VAL A 93 3.20 -13.51 -5.34
N SER A 94 4.01 -13.33 -6.38
CA SER A 94 5.47 -13.26 -6.34
C SER A 94 5.95 -12.19 -5.35
N GLU A 95 5.13 -11.14 -5.17
CA GLU A 95 5.32 -10.09 -4.17
C GLU A 95 5.28 -10.64 -2.73
N LEU A 96 4.37 -11.56 -2.39
CA LEU A 96 4.26 -12.14 -1.05
C LEU A 96 5.39 -13.15 -0.76
N HIS A 97 5.74 -13.97 -1.75
CA HIS A 97 6.90 -14.85 -1.64
C HIS A 97 8.19 -14.05 -1.49
N ALA A 98 8.37 -12.99 -2.30
CA ALA A 98 9.49 -12.06 -2.16
C ALA A 98 9.53 -11.47 -0.74
N TYR A 99 8.38 -11.07 -0.20
CA TYR A 99 8.24 -10.58 1.17
C TYR A 99 8.68 -11.58 2.23
N ARG A 100 8.16 -12.81 2.20
CA ARG A 100 8.55 -13.87 3.14
C ARG A 100 10.04 -14.17 3.10
N SER A 101 10.63 -14.16 1.90
CA SER A 101 12.06 -14.46 1.73
C SER A 101 12.99 -13.30 2.13
N ARG A 102 12.56 -12.04 1.96
CA ARG A 102 13.39 -10.83 2.16
C ARG A 102 12.55 -9.66 2.68
N PRO A 103 12.05 -9.71 3.93
CA PRO A 103 11.11 -8.72 4.46
C PRO A 103 11.72 -7.31 4.60
N ARG A 104 13.05 -7.18 4.63
CA ARG A 104 13.74 -5.87 4.59
C ARG A 104 13.77 -5.22 3.21
N ALA A 105 13.70 -6.02 2.16
CA ALA A 105 13.88 -5.58 0.78
C ALA A 105 12.57 -5.50 0.00
N SER A 106 11.44 -5.73 0.65
CA SER A 106 10.13 -5.82 0.01
C SER A 106 9.02 -5.43 0.99
N VAL A 107 7.87 -5.09 0.42
CA VAL A 107 6.68 -4.68 1.16
C VAL A 107 5.54 -5.60 0.71
N PRO A 108 4.68 -6.09 1.60
CA PRO A 108 3.55 -6.91 1.19
C PRO A 108 2.59 -6.14 0.23
N PRO A 109 1.89 -6.86 -0.67
CA PRO A 109 1.08 -6.26 -1.74
C PRO A 109 -0.11 -5.42 -1.25
N PHE A 110 -0.62 -5.73 -0.06
CA PHE A 110 -1.76 -5.05 0.55
C PHE A 110 -1.42 -3.69 1.18
N VAL A 111 -0.14 -3.41 1.41
CA VAL A 111 0.29 -2.17 2.06
C VAL A 111 0.27 -1.01 1.08
N VAL A 112 -0.41 0.08 1.45
CA VAL A 112 -0.38 1.35 0.70
C VAL A 112 0.94 2.08 0.95
N GLY A 113 1.42 2.09 2.19
CA GLY A 113 2.74 2.63 2.50
C GLY A 113 3.08 2.60 3.99
N VAL A 114 4.37 2.75 4.26
CA VAL A 114 4.92 2.90 5.63
C VAL A 114 5.85 4.10 5.63
N LEU A 115 5.56 5.10 6.46
CA LEU A 115 6.36 6.33 6.56
C LEU A 115 6.64 6.68 8.01
N ARG A 116 7.81 7.27 8.27
CA ARG A 116 8.23 7.71 9.60
C ARG A 116 8.47 9.22 9.64
N LYS A 117 8.05 9.86 10.74
CA LYS A 117 8.40 11.24 11.09
C LYS A 117 8.62 11.34 12.60
N GLY A 118 9.87 11.58 13.01
CA GLY A 118 10.23 11.59 14.42
C GLY A 118 9.97 10.23 15.07
N ASP A 119 9.18 10.24 16.15
CA ASP A 119 8.74 9.06 16.89
C ASP A 119 7.39 8.50 16.41
N VAL A 120 6.82 9.03 15.31
CA VAL A 120 5.57 8.52 14.72
C VAL A 120 5.84 7.70 13.46
N LEU A 121 5.28 6.50 13.41
CA LEU A 121 5.22 5.62 12.25
C LEU A 121 3.79 5.58 11.72
N ALA A 122 3.58 5.96 10.47
CA ALA A 122 2.33 5.80 9.77
C ALA A 122 2.36 4.52 8.93
N VAL A 123 1.39 3.64 9.15
CA VAL A 123 1.17 2.40 8.42
C VAL A 123 -0.19 2.51 7.74
N ALA A 124 -0.24 2.35 6.42
CA ALA A 124 -1.47 2.49 5.65
C ALA A 124 -1.71 1.27 4.77
N ASP A 125 -2.97 0.87 4.68
CA ASP A 125 -3.53 -0.14 3.77
C ASP A 125 -4.75 0.47 3.07
N MET A 126 -5.61 -0.34 2.44
CA MET A 126 -6.84 0.16 1.81
C MET A 126 -7.94 0.53 2.84
N SER A 127 -7.90 -0.01 4.06
CA SER A 127 -8.89 0.22 5.10
C SER A 127 -8.64 1.48 5.93
N GLY A 128 -7.44 2.07 5.86
CA GLY A 128 -7.14 3.35 6.49
C GLY A 128 -5.68 3.54 6.89
N VAL A 129 -5.47 4.23 8.01
CA VAL A 129 -4.13 4.58 8.51
C VAL A 129 -4.04 4.31 10.01
N LEU A 130 -2.97 3.63 10.40
CA LEU A 130 -2.56 3.40 11.78
C LEU A 130 -1.32 4.26 12.07
N LEU A 131 -1.38 5.10 13.11
CA LEU A 131 -0.22 5.80 13.64
C LEU A 131 0.28 5.08 14.88
N LEU A 132 1.56 4.74 14.90
CA LEU A 132 2.23 4.04 15.99
C LEU A 132 3.35 4.90 16.57
N ASP A 133 3.54 4.83 17.88
CA ASP A 133 4.74 5.31 18.54
C ASP A 133 5.90 4.34 18.25
N VAL A 134 6.98 4.84 17.65
CA VAL A 134 8.13 4.02 17.22
C VAL A 134 8.85 3.36 18.39
N ARG A 135 8.78 3.93 19.59
CA ARG A 135 9.54 3.45 20.75
C ARG A 135 8.81 2.30 21.46
N SER A 136 7.49 2.37 21.55
CA SER A 136 6.67 1.46 22.35
C SER A 136 5.72 0.59 21.53
N GLY A 137 5.47 0.92 20.26
CA GLY A 137 4.41 0.31 19.46
C GLY A 137 3.01 0.78 19.86
N LYS A 138 2.88 1.75 20.78
CA LYS A 138 1.57 2.25 21.20
C LYS A 138 0.81 2.82 19.99
N VAL A 139 -0.45 2.41 19.83
CA VAL A 139 -1.36 3.02 18.85
C VAL A 139 -1.68 4.45 19.29
N LEU A 140 -1.27 5.42 18.46
CA LEU A 140 -1.51 6.84 18.65
C LEU A 140 -2.80 7.29 17.96
N LEU A 141 -3.10 6.67 16.81
CA LEU A 141 -4.34 6.89 16.06
C LEU A 141 -4.66 5.64 15.28
N ASP A 142 -5.93 5.27 15.30
CA ASP A 142 -6.50 4.22 14.46
C ASP A 142 -7.61 4.83 13.59
N TRP A 143 -7.28 5.26 12.37
CA TRP A 143 -8.24 5.88 11.47
C TRP A 143 -8.70 4.91 10.40
N GLU A 144 -10.03 4.75 10.29
CA GLU A 144 -10.69 3.94 9.28
C GLU A 144 -11.18 4.82 8.13
N ALA A 145 -10.75 4.46 6.91
CA ALA A 145 -11.28 5.06 5.70
C ALA A 145 -12.73 4.58 5.48
N PRO A 146 -13.61 5.43 4.94
CA PRO A 146 -14.94 5.01 4.51
C PRO A 146 -14.89 3.77 3.62
N ARG A 147 -15.67 2.74 3.97
CA ARG A 147 -15.80 1.51 3.17
C ARG A 147 -16.72 1.80 1.98
N GLU A 148 -16.20 1.63 0.78
CA GLU A 148 -16.98 1.69 -0.46
C GLU A 148 -16.73 0.40 -1.27
N PRO A 149 -17.75 -0.16 -1.92
CA PRO A 149 -17.62 -1.39 -2.70
C PRO A 149 -16.69 -1.23 -3.92
N SER A 150 -16.49 0.00 -4.40
CA SER A 150 -15.55 0.30 -5.46
C SER A 150 -14.91 1.68 -5.29
N PRO A 151 -13.61 1.85 -5.58
CA PRO A 151 -12.99 3.16 -5.57
C PRO A 151 -13.62 4.04 -6.64
N ARG A 152 -14.08 5.23 -6.25
CA ARG A 152 -14.71 6.19 -7.19
C ARG A 152 -13.70 6.83 -8.14
N LEU A 153 -12.48 7.04 -7.66
CA LEU A 153 -11.37 7.48 -8.51
C LEU A 153 -10.29 6.41 -8.50
N PHE A 154 -10.08 5.77 -9.64
CA PHE A 154 -8.90 4.95 -9.88
C PHE A 154 -7.88 5.73 -10.69
N VAL A 155 -6.65 5.84 -10.19
CA VAL A 155 -5.55 6.55 -10.88
C VAL A 155 -4.40 5.60 -11.10
N ASP A 156 -4.22 5.14 -12.33
CA ASP A 156 -3.17 4.17 -12.63
C ASP A 156 -1.77 4.75 -12.31
N GLU A 157 -1.48 5.88 -12.95
CA GLU A 157 -0.32 6.73 -12.66
C GLU A 157 -0.76 8.18 -12.54
N GLY A 158 -0.28 8.85 -11.49
CA GLY A 158 -0.66 10.23 -11.22
C GLY A 158 0.36 10.99 -10.40
N ARG A 159 0.09 12.29 -10.28
CA ARG A 159 0.77 13.19 -9.37
C ARG A 159 -0.26 13.90 -8.51
N PHE A 160 0.12 14.23 -7.28
CA PHE A 160 -0.66 15.09 -6.43
C PHE A 160 0.06 16.37 -6.06
N THR A 161 -0.73 17.34 -5.61
CA THR A 161 -0.28 18.55 -4.94
C THR A 161 -1.24 18.83 -3.78
N LEU A 162 -0.72 19.10 -2.59
CA LEU A 162 -1.52 19.59 -1.47
C LEU A 162 -1.42 21.11 -1.40
N GLU A 163 -2.45 21.80 -1.87
CA GLU A 163 -2.54 23.26 -1.78
C GLU A 163 -2.64 23.70 -0.31
N GLY A 164 -2.09 24.88 0.00
CA GLY A 164 -1.97 25.37 1.38
C GLY A 164 -0.79 24.76 2.15
N THR A 165 -0.03 23.83 1.56
CA THR A 165 1.21 23.29 2.15
C THR A 165 2.37 23.48 1.17
N ALA A 166 3.33 24.34 1.51
CA ALA A 166 4.45 24.68 0.62
C ALA A 166 5.23 23.42 0.16
N GLY A 167 5.31 23.23 -1.16
CA GLY A 167 6.12 22.17 -1.78
C GLY A 167 5.60 20.74 -1.63
N CYS A 168 4.40 20.52 -1.07
CA CYS A 168 3.85 19.17 -0.89
C CYS A 168 3.33 18.60 -2.21
N THR A 169 4.17 17.82 -2.88
CA THR A 169 3.85 17.14 -4.14
C THR A 169 4.44 15.75 -4.16
N GLY A 170 3.85 14.84 -4.93
CA GLY A 170 4.38 13.49 -5.09
C GLY A 170 3.64 12.71 -6.18
N SER A 171 4.00 11.44 -6.34
CA SER A 171 3.40 10.51 -7.29
C SER A 171 2.42 9.55 -6.61
N LEU A 172 1.46 9.05 -7.39
CA LEU A 172 0.59 7.95 -7.00
C LEU A 172 0.82 6.79 -7.97
N ALA A 173 0.77 5.58 -7.44
CA ALA A 173 0.79 4.36 -8.24
C ALA A 173 -0.43 3.51 -7.84
N ARG A 174 -1.15 2.98 -8.81
CA ARG A 174 -2.31 2.09 -8.60
C ARG A 174 -3.41 2.72 -7.71
N GLY A 175 -3.62 4.04 -7.84
CA GLY A 175 -4.74 4.76 -7.21
C GLY A 175 -4.59 5.00 -5.71
N ARG A 176 -3.43 4.67 -5.13
CA ARG A 176 -3.19 4.72 -3.69
C ARG A 176 -1.87 5.41 -3.37
N MET A 177 -1.81 6.05 -2.21
CA MET A 177 -0.58 6.62 -1.71
C MET A 177 -0.64 6.90 -0.20
N LEU A 178 0.54 6.84 0.40
CA LEU A 178 0.85 7.49 1.65
C LEU A 178 2.09 8.36 1.39
N HIS A 179 2.02 9.66 1.70
CA HIS A 179 3.12 10.58 1.47
C HIS A 179 3.37 11.49 2.68
N ARG A 180 4.60 11.96 2.88
CA ARG A 180 4.95 12.85 3.99
C ARG A 180 5.17 14.28 3.48
N CYS A 181 4.46 15.23 4.06
CA CYS A 181 4.60 16.64 3.77
C CYS A 181 4.93 17.42 5.05
N GLY A 182 6.23 17.59 5.30
CA GLY A 182 6.73 18.24 6.52
C GLY A 182 6.40 17.42 7.78
N ASN A 183 5.44 17.92 8.57
CA ASN A 183 4.93 17.27 9.79
C ASN A 183 3.60 16.53 9.57
N ARG A 184 3.11 16.49 8.33
CA ARG A 184 1.87 15.81 7.96
C ARG A 184 2.13 14.53 7.18
N PHE A 185 1.24 13.57 7.32
CA PHE A 185 1.06 12.48 6.37
C PHE A 185 -0.19 12.76 5.53
N VAL A 186 -0.11 12.46 4.24
CA VAL A 186 -1.21 12.56 3.27
C VAL A 186 -1.50 11.15 2.79
N TYR A 187 -2.73 10.70 3.01
CA TYR A 187 -3.20 9.39 2.57
C TYR A 187 -4.29 9.55 1.51
N PHE A 188 -4.29 8.65 0.54
CA PHE A 188 -5.34 8.52 -0.47
C PHE A 188 -5.46 7.06 -0.92
N ASN A 189 -6.69 6.57 -1.07
CA ASN A 189 -6.99 5.20 -1.54
C ASN A 189 -8.05 5.15 -2.66
N GLY A 190 -8.35 6.27 -3.31
CA GLY A 190 -9.41 6.35 -4.32
C GLY A 190 -10.81 6.62 -3.77
N THR A 191 -11.03 6.44 -2.47
CA THR A 191 -12.33 6.67 -1.80
C THR A 191 -12.28 7.85 -0.83
N ALA A 192 -11.15 8.05 -0.14
CA ALA A 192 -10.97 9.14 0.78
C ALA A 192 -9.57 9.75 0.67
N VAL A 193 -9.46 11.01 1.07
CA VAL A 193 -8.20 11.68 1.36
C VAL A 193 -8.16 11.95 2.86
N ALA A 194 -7.02 11.70 3.51
CA ALA A 194 -6.79 12.06 4.91
C ALA A 194 -5.48 12.83 5.08
N LEU A 195 -5.51 13.85 5.94
CA LEU A 195 -4.36 14.55 6.47
C LEU A 195 -4.18 14.16 7.92
N LEU A 196 -3.01 13.63 8.25
CA LEU A 196 -2.66 13.22 9.60
C LEU A 196 -1.46 14.02 10.09
N GLN A 197 -1.43 14.40 11.36
CA GLN A 197 -0.31 15.10 11.98
C GLN A 197 0.62 14.10 12.68
N ALA A 198 1.92 14.37 12.63
CA ALA A 198 2.91 13.65 13.43
C ALA A 198 3.20 14.34 14.78
N SER A 199 2.80 15.61 14.97
CA SER A 199 3.01 16.35 16.22
C SER A 199 2.04 17.53 16.36
N PRO A 200 1.06 17.47 17.29
CA PRO A 200 0.67 16.27 18.04
C PRO A 200 0.17 15.17 17.08
N PRO A 201 0.36 13.88 17.39
CA PRO A 201 -0.13 12.80 16.55
C PRO A 201 -1.67 12.80 16.50
N GLY A 202 -2.27 12.78 15.30
CA GLY A 202 -3.72 12.78 15.18
C GLY A 202 -4.24 12.98 13.76
N LEU A 203 -5.56 12.93 13.60
CA LEU A 203 -6.23 13.26 12.35
C LEU A 203 -6.45 14.78 12.27
N GLU A 204 -5.96 15.41 11.22
CA GLU A 204 -6.20 16.84 10.96
C GLU A 204 -7.50 17.05 10.18
N ALA A 205 -7.66 16.28 9.10
CA ALA A 205 -8.83 16.34 8.24
C ALA A 205 -8.98 15.04 7.45
N ALA A 206 -10.21 14.66 7.14
CA ALA A 206 -10.51 13.57 6.21
C ALA A 206 -11.74 13.93 5.40
N VAL A 207 -11.73 13.61 4.11
CA VAL A 207 -12.81 13.94 3.17
C VAL A 207 -13.06 12.76 2.24
N ARG A 208 -14.33 12.49 1.94
CA ARG A 208 -14.72 11.52 0.93
C ARG A 208 -14.51 12.11 -0.45
N VAL A 209 -14.09 11.28 -1.38
CA VAL A 209 -13.83 11.70 -2.76
C VAL A 209 -15.11 12.09 -3.52
N GLU A 210 -16.28 11.79 -2.98
CA GLU A 210 -17.58 12.25 -3.52
C GLU A 210 -17.66 13.78 -3.61
N ASP A 211 -16.97 14.47 -2.72
CA ASP A 211 -16.89 15.93 -2.69
C ASP A 211 -15.84 16.48 -3.68
N ALA A 212 -15.28 15.62 -4.55
CA ALA A 212 -14.29 16.04 -5.54
C ALA A 212 -14.91 16.87 -6.65
N HIS A 213 -14.34 18.04 -6.90
CA HIS A 213 -14.57 18.78 -8.13
C HIS A 213 -13.71 18.20 -9.25
N LEU A 214 -14.34 17.51 -10.19
CA LEU A 214 -13.68 16.93 -11.35
C LEU A 214 -13.61 17.93 -12.49
N ILE A 215 -12.39 18.19 -12.97
CA ILE A 215 -12.13 19.09 -14.09
C ILE A 215 -11.59 18.24 -15.24
N PRO A 216 -12.38 18.02 -16.31
CA PRO A 216 -11.90 17.37 -17.52
C PRO A 216 -10.70 18.14 -18.08
N GLN A 217 -9.63 17.44 -18.45
CA GLN A 217 -8.47 18.05 -19.10
C GLN A 217 -8.34 17.60 -20.55
N ARG A 218 -8.44 16.28 -20.78
CA ARG A 218 -8.38 15.59 -22.09
C ARG A 218 -9.17 14.29 -21.98
N PRO A 219 -9.49 13.61 -23.10
CA PRO A 219 -9.88 12.20 -23.05
C PRO A 219 -8.88 11.43 -22.18
N SER A 220 -9.39 10.63 -21.24
CA SER A 220 -8.62 9.84 -20.26
C SER A 220 -7.77 10.60 -19.22
N ARG A 221 -7.74 11.94 -19.17
CA ARG A 221 -7.03 12.68 -18.10
C ARG A 221 -7.98 13.59 -17.34
N VAL A 222 -8.06 13.38 -16.02
CA VAL A 222 -8.86 14.19 -15.12
C VAL A 222 -7.94 14.87 -14.12
N LYS A 223 -8.27 16.13 -13.83
CA LYS A 223 -7.78 16.81 -12.64
C LYS A 223 -8.90 16.75 -11.61
N ALA A 224 -8.67 16.11 -10.47
CA ALA A 224 -9.60 16.13 -9.35
C ALA A 224 -9.08 17.11 -8.30
N ARG A 225 -9.95 17.99 -7.82
CA ARG A 225 -9.67 18.89 -6.70
C ARG A 225 -10.59 18.53 -5.55
N ILE A 226 -10.03 18.03 -4.46
CA ILE A 226 -10.75 17.60 -3.27
C ILE A 226 -10.44 18.61 -2.16
N PRO A 227 -11.42 19.41 -1.69
CA PRO A 227 -11.19 20.32 -0.57
C PRO A 227 -10.83 19.50 0.67
N ILE A 228 -9.78 19.88 1.40
CA ILE A 228 -9.39 19.19 2.63
C ILE A 228 -8.60 20.12 3.56
N GLY A 229 -8.99 20.15 4.84
CA GLY A 229 -8.44 21.10 5.82
C GLY A 229 -8.63 22.55 5.35
N GLY A 230 -7.58 23.36 5.46
CA GLY A 230 -7.56 24.74 4.95
C GLY A 230 -7.13 24.89 3.47
N GLY A 231 -7.09 23.79 2.70
CA GLY A 231 -6.58 23.79 1.33
C GLY A 231 -7.29 22.77 0.43
N ALA A 232 -6.55 22.19 -0.52
CA ALA A 232 -7.10 21.20 -1.44
C ALA A 232 -6.05 20.15 -1.82
N PHE A 233 -6.49 18.90 -1.89
CA PHE A 233 -5.76 17.82 -2.52
C PHE A 233 -6.06 17.82 -4.03
N VAL A 234 -5.05 18.10 -4.84
CA VAL A 234 -5.16 18.17 -6.30
C VAL A 234 -4.48 16.97 -6.91
N LEU A 235 -5.27 16.12 -7.53
CA LEU A 235 -4.84 14.93 -8.25
C LEU A 235 -4.79 15.21 -9.76
N ARG A 236 -3.71 14.79 -10.41
CA ARG A 236 -3.55 14.87 -11.87
C ARG A 236 -3.07 13.52 -12.38
N GLY A 237 -3.80 12.92 -13.31
CA GLY A 237 -3.40 11.64 -13.88
C GLY A 237 -4.42 11.09 -14.85
N ILE A 238 -4.23 9.83 -15.22
CA ILE A 238 -5.27 9.06 -15.91
C ILE A 238 -6.23 8.58 -14.83
N VAL A 239 -7.43 9.17 -14.80
CA VAL A 239 -8.43 8.86 -13.78
C VAL A 239 -9.60 8.18 -14.44
N TYR A 240 -9.95 7.02 -13.93
CA TYR A 240 -11.14 6.28 -14.32
C TYR A 240 -12.20 6.52 -13.26
N LEU A 241 -13.34 7.07 -13.70
CA LEU A 241 -14.56 7.10 -12.91
C LEU A 241 -15.23 5.75 -13.08
N ARG A 242 -15.56 5.11 -11.95
CA ARG A 242 -16.42 3.92 -11.93
C ARG A 242 -17.78 4.28 -11.39
#